data_AF-A0A3E0QEP9-F1
#
_entry.id   AF-A0A3E0QEP9-F1
#
_cell.length_a   1.000
_cell.length_b   1.000
_cell.length_c   1.000
_cell.angle_alpha   90.00
_cell.angle_beta   90.00
_cell.angle_gamma   90.00
#
_symmetry.space_group_name_H-M   'P 1'
#
loop_
_entity.id
_entity.type
_entity.pdbx_description
1 polymer ?
#
loop_
_entity_poly.entity_id
_entity_poly.type
_entity_poly.pdbx_seq_one_letter_code
_entity_poly.pdbx_strand_id
1 'polypeptide(L)'
;MMKLVKYTLLSFALSFALFSHANESELKNILSDAKTVYIKPEALDRLIIRLRPIEENLNPDLETDILEAYKVISDQYAANHHYSQALDVFKKYIQLKDFISGRDYLLAIKFRQDSVKELRTALGAEIMNLKNEAEMLQIDNDYLVSKKQNFKKYFSFIIITLSAIFALMLTSFAVKYFKLHSQINEFRDAIKNLHGVATLGSLSQGFISNTNEKINQLEEMLEQLKNDVSHSPGKIDQMLTGMKNELKDFSKKLGTGV
;
A
#
# COMPACT_ATOMS: atom_id res chain seq x y z
N MET A 1 -47.55 36.58 -32.86
CA MET A 1 -48.22 35.47 -32.14
C MET A 1 -47.89 35.41 -30.65
N MET A 2 -46.62 35.46 -30.24
CA MET A 2 -46.22 35.26 -28.83
C MET A 2 -46.79 36.27 -27.82
N LYS A 3 -47.07 37.53 -28.23
CA LYS A 3 -47.73 38.53 -27.38
C LYS A 3 -49.22 38.23 -27.17
N LEU A 4 -49.92 37.74 -28.19
CA LEU A 4 -51.36 37.46 -28.15
C LEU A 4 -51.66 36.28 -27.21
N VAL A 5 -50.82 35.24 -27.25
CA VAL A 5 -50.89 34.08 -26.34
C VAL A 5 -50.64 34.48 -24.88
N LYS A 6 -49.74 35.44 -24.63
CA LYS A 6 -49.50 35.97 -23.28
C LYS A 6 -50.70 36.76 -22.75
N TYR A 7 -51.35 37.57 -23.58
CA TYR A 7 -52.55 38.31 -23.16
C TYR A 7 -53.75 37.39 -22.89
N THR A 8 -53.94 36.32 -23.68
CA THR A 8 -55.00 35.34 -23.43
C THR A 8 -54.75 34.51 -22.17
N LEU A 9 -53.49 34.14 -21.90
CA LEU A 9 -53.12 33.47 -20.64
C LEU A 9 -53.29 34.41 -19.43
N LEU A 10 -52.93 35.69 -19.58
CA LEU A 10 -53.09 36.68 -18.53
C LEU A 10 -54.56 36.96 -18.24
N SER A 11 -55.41 37.11 -19.27
CA SER A 11 -56.85 37.30 -19.07
C SER A 11 -57.52 36.08 -18.45
N PHE A 12 -57.09 34.87 -18.81
CA PHE A 12 -57.61 33.65 -18.21
C PHE A 12 -57.19 33.50 -16.74
N ALA A 13 -55.92 33.78 -16.42
CA ALA A 13 -55.42 33.79 -15.05
C ALA A 13 -56.11 34.85 -14.18
N LEU A 14 -56.39 36.03 -14.74
CA LEU A 14 -57.06 37.12 -14.03
C LEU A 14 -58.54 36.80 -13.76
N SER A 15 -59.25 36.23 -14.74
CA SER A 15 -60.64 35.76 -14.56
C SER A 15 -60.73 34.63 -13.53
N PHE A 16 -59.76 33.71 -13.51
CA PHE A 16 -59.71 32.63 -12.53
C PHE A 16 -59.42 33.15 -11.11
N ALA A 17 -58.49 34.10 -10.97
CA ALA A 17 -58.20 34.74 -9.70
C ALA A 17 -59.40 35.53 -9.13
N LEU A 18 -60.12 36.27 -10.00
CA LEU A 18 -61.32 37.00 -9.60
C LEU A 18 -62.46 36.07 -9.18
N PHE A 19 -62.63 34.93 -9.87
CA PHE A 19 -63.63 33.92 -9.50
C PHE A 19 -63.30 33.24 -8.17
N SER A 20 -62.03 32.88 -7.94
CA SER A 20 -61.59 32.30 -6.67
C SER A 20 -61.78 33.26 -5.48
N HIS A 21 -61.50 34.55 -5.67
CA HIS A 21 -61.67 35.56 -4.61
C HIS A 21 -63.14 35.85 -4.31
N ALA A 22 -64.02 35.82 -5.32
CA ALA A 22 -65.46 35.97 -5.14
C ALA A 22 -66.04 34.81 -4.31
N ASN A 23 -65.60 33.57 -4.55
CA ASN A 23 -66.07 32.39 -3.82
C ASN A 23 -65.65 32.39 -2.34
N GLU A 24 -64.44 32.86 -2.02
CA GLU A 24 -63.97 32.99 -0.63
C GLU A 24 -64.79 34.03 0.15
N SER A 25 -65.03 35.19 -0.45
CA SER A 25 -65.86 36.25 0.15
C SER A 25 -67.31 35.78 0.35
N GLU A 26 -67.87 35.09 -0.64
CA GLU A 26 -69.21 34.53 -0.55
C GLU A 26 -69.33 33.45 0.53
N LEU A 27 -68.35 32.56 0.65
CA LEU A 27 -68.33 31.54 1.71
C LEU A 27 -68.28 32.16 3.11
N LYS A 28 -67.46 33.20 3.30
CA LYS A 28 -67.41 33.95 4.56
C LYS A 28 -68.75 34.60 4.90
N ASN A 29 -69.44 35.14 3.90
CA ASN A 29 -70.79 35.69 4.08
C ASN A 29 -71.80 34.60 4.45
N ILE A 30 -71.78 33.45 3.78
CA ILE A 30 -72.65 32.30 4.11
C ILE A 30 -72.43 31.84 5.55
N LEU A 31 -71.17 31.76 5.97
CA LEU A 31 -70.79 31.27 7.30
C LEU A 31 -71.15 32.29 8.39
N SER A 32 -71.01 33.58 8.12
CA SER A 32 -71.51 34.66 8.97
C SER A 32 -73.04 34.61 9.10
N ASP A 33 -73.75 34.49 7.98
CA ASP A 33 -75.21 34.43 7.93
C ASP A 33 -75.72 33.20 8.67
N ALA A 34 -75.08 32.04 8.51
CA ALA A 34 -75.43 30.78 9.17
C ALA A 34 -75.18 30.80 10.70
N LYS A 35 -74.28 31.66 11.19
CA LYS A 35 -73.99 31.81 12.63
C LYS A 35 -74.94 32.78 13.34
N THR A 36 -75.82 33.47 12.61
CA THR A 36 -76.77 34.40 13.23
C THR A 36 -77.76 33.65 14.15
N VAL A 37 -78.11 34.28 15.26
CA VAL A 37 -78.97 33.68 16.29
C VAL A 37 -80.43 33.72 15.81
N TYR A 38 -81.09 32.56 15.78
CA TYR A 38 -82.47 32.35 15.27
C TYR A 38 -82.67 32.68 13.78
N ILE A 39 -82.12 31.82 12.91
CA ILE A 39 -82.35 31.89 11.46
C ILE A 39 -83.62 31.12 11.10
N LYS A 40 -84.44 31.69 10.22
CA LYS A 40 -85.61 30.98 9.69
C LYS A 40 -85.19 29.84 8.75
N PRO A 41 -85.88 28.69 8.74
CA PRO A 41 -85.56 27.55 7.88
C PRO A 41 -85.43 27.89 6.39
N GLU A 42 -86.25 28.80 5.86
CA GLU A 42 -86.19 29.21 4.45
C GLU A 42 -84.92 30.00 4.12
N ALA A 43 -84.36 30.70 5.13
CA ALA A 43 -83.07 31.37 4.97
C ALA A 43 -81.92 30.36 4.97
N LEU A 44 -82.01 29.28 5.77
CA LEU A 44 -81.04 28.18 5.73
C LEU A 44 -81.07 27.45 4.37
N ASP A 45 -82.26 27.25 3.77
CA ASP A 45 -82.39 26.62 2.45
C ASP A 45 -81.67 27.46 1.37
N ARG A 46 -81.80 28.79 1.45
CA ARG A 46 -81.09 29.71 0.57
C ARG A 46 -79.57 29.64 0.76
N LEU A 47 -79.09 29.50 1.99
CA LEU A 47 -77.65 29.34 2.27
C LEU A 47 -77.11 28.04 1.67
N ILE A 48 -77.85 26.93 1.75
CA ILE A 48 -77.47 25.66 1.10
C ILE A 48 -77.39 25.82 -0.42
N ILE A 49 -78.38 26.48 -1.03
CA ILE A 49 -78.38 26.70 -2.49
C ILE A 49 -77.15 27.52 -2.92
N ARG A 50 -76.77 28.53 -2.14
CA ARG A 50 -75.57 29.34 -2.38
C ARG A 50 -74.26 28.57 -2.16
N LEU A 51 -74.27 27.55 -1.30
CA LEU A 51 -73.08 26.74 -1.02
C LEU A 51 -72.77 25.71 -2.13
N ARG A 52 -73.77 25.24 -2.88
CA ARG A 52 -73.59 24.26 -3.99
C ARG A 52 -72.58 24.67 -5.07
N PRO A 53 -72.62 25.87 -5.67
CA PRO A 53 -71.66 26.25 -6.71
C PRO A 53 -70.22 26.34 -6.20
N ILE A 54 -70.04 26.59 -4.90
CA ILE A 54 -68.74 26.62 -4.22
C ILE A 54 -68.23 25.19 -3.99
N GLU A 55 -69.12 24.25 -3.63
CA GLU A 55 -68.79 22.82 -3.52
C GLU A 55 -68.39 22.21 -4.88
N GLU A 56 -69.11 22.54 -5.96
CA GLU A 56 -68.82 22.03 -7.30
C GLU A 56 -67.43 22.46 -7.80
N ASN A 57 -66.92 23.59 -7.30
CA ASN A 57 -65.60 24.13 -7.60
C ASN A 57 -64.71 24.12 -6.35
N LEU A 58 -64.66 22.98 -5.67
CA LEU A 58 -63.95 22.81 -4.40
C LEU A 58 -62.47 23.21 -4.52
N ASN A 59 -62.13 24.35 -3.91
CA ASN A 59 -60.74 24.76 -3.73
C ASN A 59 -60.19 24.14 -2.43
N PRO A 60 -59.05 23.43 -2.46
CA PRO A 60 -58.42 22.86 -1.27
C PRO A 60 -58.29 23.82 -0.09
N ASP A 61 -58.03 25.10 -0.37
CA ASP A 61 -57.84 26.14 0.65
C ASP A 61 -59.15 26.49 1.40
N LEU A 62 -60.31 26.19 0.83
CA LEU A 62 -61.63 26.55 1.37
C LEU A 62 -62.40 25.35 1.96
N GLU A 63 -61.81 24.16 1.92
CA GLU A 63 -62.49 22.91 2.32
C GLU A 63 -62.92 22.89 3.78
N THR A 64 -62.08 23.43 4.67
CA THR A 64 -62.40 23.51 6.10
C THR A 64 -63.59 24.43 6.34
N ASP A 65 -63.64 25.56 5.65
CA ASP A 65 -64.71 26.56 5.78
C ASP A 65 -66.03 26.04 5.20
N ILE A 66 -66.00 25.29 4.09
CA ILE A 66 -67.20 24.64 3.52
C ILE A 66 -67.74 23.55 4.46
N LEU A 67 -66.86 22.74 5.06
CA LEU A 67 -67.24 21.74 6.06
C LEU A 67 -67.86 22.40 7.29
N GLU A 68 -67.28 23.51 7.76
CA GLU A 68 -67.84 24.29 8.87
C GLU A 68 -69.22 24.86 8.51
N ALA A 69 -69.39 25.42 7.30
CA ALA A 69 -70.67 25.95 6.84
C ALA A 69 -71.76 24.87 6.84
N TYR A 70 -71.51 23.68 6.28
CA TYR A 70 -72.48 22.59 6.29
C TYR A 70 -72.82 22.11 7.70
N LYS A 71 -71.84 22.03 8.60
CA LYS A 71 -72.06 21.66 10.00
C LYS A 71 -72.92 22.68 10.72
N VAL A 72 -72.58 23.97 10.63
CA VAL A 72 -73.31 25.05 11.29
C VAL A 72 -74.75 25.13 10.76
N ILE A 73 -74.96 25.01 9.45
CA ILE A 73 -76.30 25.02 8.86
C ILE A 73 -77.13 23.84 9.41
N SER A 74 -76.54 22.63 9.50
CA SER A 74 -77.21 21.45 10.07
C SER A 74 -77.63 21.68 11.53
N ASP A 75 -76.71 22.21 12.35
CA ASP A 75 -76.97 22.53 13.76
C ASP A 75 -78.09 23.57 13.90
N GLN A 76 -78.18 24.56 13.01
CA GLN A 76 -79.26 25.55 12.99
C GLN A 76 -80.62 24.97 12.58
N TYR A 77 -80.68 24.01 11.64
CA TYR A 77 -81.93 23.30 11.38
C TYR A 77 -82.39 22.50 12.59
N ALA A 78 -81.45 21.83 13.29
CA ALA A 78 -81.75 21.07 14.49
C ALA A 78 -82.26 21.99 15.62
N ALA A 79 -81.63 23.16 15.81
CA ALA A 79 -82.06 24.17 16.77
C ALA A 79 -83.49 24.69 16.51
N ASN A 80 -83.93 24.71 15.25
CA ASN A 80 -85.28 25.08 14.84
C ASN A 80 -86.26 23.89 14.80
N HIS A 81 -85.89 22.70 15.30
CA HIS A 81 -86.70 21.47 15.28
C HIS A 81 -86.97 20.87 13.89
N HIS A 82 -86.21 21.27 12.87
CA HIS A 82 -86.27 20.72 11.50
C HIS A 82 -85.30 19.54 11.34
N TYR A 83 -85.54 18.47 12.08
CA TYR A 83 -84.60 17.35 12.21
C TYR A 83 -84.34 16.58 10.91
N SER A 84 -85.34 16.45 10.03
CA SER A 84 -85.15 15.78 8.73
C SER A 84 -84.17 16.55 7.85
N GLN A 85 -84.36 17.86 7.74
CA GLN A 85 -83.46 18.75 7.00
C GLN A 85 -82.07 18.78 7.63
N ALA A 86 -81.99 18.87 8.96
CA ALA A 86 -80.73 18.81 9.70
C ALA A 86 -79.94 17.53 9.37
N LEU A 87 -80.62 16.38 9.36
CA LEU A 87 -80.01 15.08 9.06
C LEU A 87 -79.50 15.01 7.61
N ASP A 88 -80.26 15.52 6.64
CA ASP A 88 -79.85 15.48 5.23
C ASP A 88 -78.62 16.36 4.96
N VAL A 89 -78.58 17.55 5.57
CA VAL A 89 -77.41 18.44 5.53
C VAL A 89 -76.22 17.80 6.25
N PHE A 90 -76.44 17.15 7.39
CA PHE A 90 -75.39 16.47 8.13
C PHE A 90 -74.80 15.29 7.35
N LYS A 91 -75.64 14.50 6.67
CA LYS A 91 -75.15 13.42 5.78
C LYS A 91 -74.24 13.97 4.70
N LYS A 92 -74.60 15.12 4.11
CA LYS A 92 -73.77 15.80 3.10
C LYS A 92 -72.42 16.26 3.67
N TYR A 93 -72.42 16.81 4.89
CA TYR A 93 -71.19 17.13 5.62
C TYR A 93 -70.27 15.90 5.81
N ILE A 94 -70.82 14.77 6.28
CA ILE A 94 -70.04 13.54 6.49
C ILE A 94 -69.47 13.03 5.16
N GLN A 95 -70.28 12.98 4.10
CA GLN A 95 -69.81 12.54 2.78
C GLN A 95 -68.66 13.40 2.25
N LEU A 96 -68.76 14.72 2.38
CA LEU A 96 -67.72 15.64 1.95
C LEU A 96 -66.45 15.47 2.79
N LYS A 97 -66.59 15.31 4.11
CA LYS A 97 -65.47 15.07 5.03
C LYS A 97 -64.74 13.77 4.70
N ASP A 98 -65.48 12.70 4.42
CA ASP A 98 -64.92 11.40 4.06
C ASP A 98 -64.20 11.47 2.70
N PHE A 99 -64.76 12.21 1.73
CA PHE A 99 -64.12 12.45 0.44
C PHE A 99 -62.78 13.19 0.57
N ILE A 100 -62.76 14.30 1.32
CA ILE A 100 -61.54 15.10 1.56
C ILE A 100 -60.49 14.24 2.26
N SER A 101 -60.88 13.58 3.36
CA SER A 101 -59.98 12.71 4.12
C SER A 101 -59.42 11.59 3.25
N GLY A 102 -60.27 10.93 2.45
CA GLY A 102 -59.86 9.87 1.53
C GLY A 102 -58.87 10.35 0.47
N ARG A 103 -59.08 11.54 -0.09
CA ARG A 103 -58.14 12.16 -1.04
C ARG A 103 -56.79 12.43 -0.38
N ASP A 104 -56.77 13.00 0.82
CA ASP A 104 -55.54 13.33 1.54
C ASP A 104 -54.74 12.07 1.89
N TYR A 105 -55.41 11.00 2.30
CA TYR A 105 -54.77 9.69 2.48
C TYR A 105 -54.15 9.17 1.18
N LEU A 106 -54.86 9.25 0.05
CA LEU A 106 -54.32 8.80 -1.25
C LEU A 106 -53.11 9.65 -1.69
N LEU A 107 -53.15 10.96 -1.46
CA LEU A 107 -52.02 11.85 -1.75
C LEU A 107 -50.82 11.53 -0.87
N ALA A 108 -51.02 11.31 0.43
CA ALA A 108 -49.96 10.92 1.34
C ALA A 108 -49.33 9.56 0.96
N ILE A 109 -50.15 8.59 0.53
CA ILE A 109 -49.67 7.29 0.03
C ILE A 109 -48.82 7.49 -1.22
N LYS A 110 -49.29 8.27 -2.20
CA LYS A 110 -48.53 8.54 -3.43
C LYS A 110 -47.20 9.23 -3.12
N PHE A 111 -47.22 10.27 -2.31
CA PHE A 111 -46.02 10.97 -1.87
C PHE A 111 -45.01 10.02 -1.22
N ARG A 112 -45.48 9.12 -0.35
CA ARG A 112 -44.61 8.13 0.29
C ARG A 112 -44.08 7.08 -0.70
N GLN A 113 -44.90 6.64 -1.65
CA GLN A 113 -44.47 5.73 -2.72
C GLN A 113 -43.38 6.35 -3.58
N ASP A 114 -43.53 7.62 -3.95
CA ASP A 114 -42.54 8.37 -4.72
C ASP A 114 -41.23 8.52 -3.94
N SER A 115 -41.29 8.87 -2.65
CA SER A 115 -40.09 8.95 -1.80
C SER A 115 -39.34 7.61 -1.69
N VAL A 116 -40.07 6.50 -1.62
CA VAL A 116 -39.47 5.15 -1.55
C VAL A 116 -38.84 4.79 -2.89
N LYS A 117 -39.46 5.18 -4.00
CA LYS A 117 -38.92 4.96 -5.34
C LYS A 117 -37.61 5.73 -5.53
N GLU A 118 -37.56 7.00 -5.13
CA GLU A 118 -36.34 7.81 -5.16
C GLU A 118 -35.22 7.19 -4.31
N LEU A 119 -35.54 6.78 -3.08
CA LEU A 119 -34.58 6.14 -2.19
C LEU A 119 -34.05 4.81 -2.76
N ARG A 120 -34.92 4.00 -3.37
CA ARG A 120 -34.50 2.76 -4.05
C ARG A 120 -33.56 3.04 -5.23
N THR A 121 -33.83 4.08 -6.02
CA THR A 121 -32.95 4.45 -7.12
C THR A 121 -31.58 4.94 -6.63
N ALA A 122 -31.55 5.73 -5.55
CA ALA A 122 -30.32 6.20 -4.94
C ALA A 122 -29.48 5.05 -4.37
N LEU A 123 -30.10 4.15 -3.60
CA LEU A 123 -29.45 2.94 -3.08
C LEU A 123 -28.95 2.02 -4.20
N GLY A 124 -29.72 1.88 -5.28
CA GLY A 124 -29.30 1.09 -6.45
C GLY A 124 -28.02 1.64 -7.10
N ALA A 125 -27.91 2.97 -7.23
CA ALA A 125 -26.72 3.62 -7.75
C ALA A 125 -25.52 3.48 -6.79
N GLU A 126 -25.75 3.61 -5.49
CA GLU A 126 -24.70 3.43 -4.46
C GLU A 126 -24.16 1.99 -4.46
N ILE A 127 -25.03 0.99 -4.51
CA ILE A 127 -24.63 -0.42 -4.61
C ILE A 127 -23.80 -0.68 -5.87
N MET A 128 -24.18 -0.08 -7.01
CA MET A 128 -23.42 -0.22 -8.25
C MET A 128 -22.03 0.42 -8.14
N ASN A 129 -21.93 1.60 -7.52
CA ASN A 129 -20.63 2.24 -7.28
C ASN A 129 -19.74 1.41 -6.36
N LEU A 130 -20.28 0.91 -5.25
CA LEU A 130 -19.55 0.04 -4.32
C LEU A 130 -19.09 -1.25 -4.99
N LYS A 131 -19.91 -1.83 -5.87
CA LYS A 131 -19.52 -3.02 -6.64
C LYS A 131 -18.36 -2.71 -7.59
N ASN A 132 -18.43 -1.58 -8.30
CA ASN A 132 -17.36 -1.16 -9.20
C ASN A 132 -16.05 -0.88 -8.43
N GLU A 133 -16.13 -0.27 -7.25
CA GLU A 133 -14.98 -0.04 -6.38
C GLU A 133 -14.37 -1.36 -5.88
N ALA A 134 -15.20 -2.32 -5.45
CA ALA A 134 -14.74 -3.63 -5.04
C ALA A 134 -14.04 -4.39 -6.20
N GLU A 135 -14.58 -4.32 -7.41
CA GLU A 135 -13.96 -4.89 -8.61
C GLU A 135 -12.61 -4.23 -8.94
N MET A 136 -12.53 -2.90 -8.85
CA MET A 136 -11.26 -2.17 -9.03
C MET A 136 -10.22 -2.54 -7.97
N LEU A 137 -10.61 -2.61 -6.70
CA LEU A 137 -9.72 -3.05 -5.62
C LEU A 137 -9.23 -4.49 -5.82
N GLN A 138 -10.08 -5.36 -6.37
CA GLN A 138 -9.68 -6.73 -6.72
C GLN A 138 -8.65 -6.75 -7.85
N ILE A 139 -8.86 -5.96 -8.92
CA ILE A 139 -7.91 -5.80 -10.02
C ILE A 139 -6.56 -5.28 -9.49
N ASP A 140 -6.59 -4.27 -8.63
CA ASP A 140 -5.38 -3.70 -8.02
C ASP A 140 -4.65 -4.72 -7.14
N ASN A 141 -5.39 -5.53 -6.38
CA ASN A 141 -4.82 -6.60 -5.58
C ASN A 141 -4.12 -7.64 -6.47
N ASP A 142 -4.79 -8.13 -7.51
CA ASP A 142 -4.22 -9.08 -8.46
C ASP A 142 -2.98 -8.51 -9.15
N TYR A 143 -3.01 -7.23 -9.51
CA TYR A 143 -1.86 -6.52 -10.05
C TYR A 143 -0.68 -6.47 -9.06
N LEU A 144 -0.93 -6.11 -7.79
CA LEU A 144 0.10 -6.08 -6.75
C LEU A 144 0.66 -7.49 -6.45
N VAL A 145 -0.18 -8.52 -6.41
CA VAL A 145 0.23 -9.91 -6.24
C VAL A 145 1.14 -10.35 -7.38
N SER A 146 0.75 -10.06 -8.64
CA SER A 146 1.57 -10.38 -9.81
C SER A 146 2.92 -9.66 -9.79
N LYS A 147 2.94 -8.37 -9.42
CA LYS A 147 4.17 -7.59 -9.24
C LYS A 147 5.07 -8.17 -8.16
N LYS A 148 4.51 -8.56 -7.01
CA LYS A 148 5.28 -9.17 -5.91
C LYS A 148 5.91 -10.49 -6.33
N GLN A 149 5.18 -11.33 -7.07
CA GLN A 149 5.71 -12.58 -7.60
C GLN A 149 6.87 -12.33 -8.58
N ASN A 150 6.71 -11.38 -9.50
CA ASN A 150 7.76 -11.02 -10.45
C ASN A 150 8.98 -10.42 -9.75
N PHE A 151 8.78 -9.52 -8.78
CA PHE A 151 9.86 -8.96 -7.97
C PHE A 151 10.66 -10.05 -7.26
N LYS A 152 9.98 -11.03 -6.64
CA LYS A 152 10.66 -12.17 -5.97
C LYS A 152 11.53 -12.96 -6.96
N LYS A 153 11.04 -13.19 -8.19
CA LYS A 153 11.82 -13.89 -9.24
C LYS A 153 13.07 -13.10 -9.64
N TYR A 154 12.93 -11.82 -9.97
CA TYR A 154 14.07 -10.98 -10.36
C TYR A 154 15.07 -10.80 -9.22
N PHE A 155 14.60 -10.55 -8.01
CA PHE A 155 15.47 -10.40 -6.84
C PHE A 155 16.23 -11.68 -6.51
N SER A 156 15.56 -12.84 -6.59
CA SER A 156 16.23 -14.13 -6.43
C SER A 156 17.28 -14.36 -7.51
N PHE A 157 16.99 -14.01 -8.77
CA PHE A 157 17.94 -14.14 -9.86
C PHE A 157 19.19 -13.28 -9.62
N ILE A 158 19.00 -12.02 -9.23
CA ILE A 158 20.11 -11.10 -8.91
C ILE A 158 21.00 -11.68 -7.81
N ILE A 159 20.42 -12.20 -6.72
CA ILE A 159 21.20 -12.79 -5.62
C ILE A 159 21.99 -14.01 -6.10
N ILE A 160 21.40 -14.88 -6.93
CA ILE A 160 22.09 -16.06 -7.47
C ILE A 160 23.26 -15.62 -8.36
N THR A 161 23.04 -14.66 -9.27
CA THR A 161 24.09 -14.15 -10.15
C THR A 161 25.23 -13.51 -9.36
N LEU A 162 24.90 -12.70 -8.34
CA LEU A 162 25.90 -12.06 -7.51
C LEU A 162 26.72 -13.09 -6.73
N SER A 163 26.07 -14.13 -6.20
CA SER A 163 26.73 -15.23 -5.49
C SER A 163 27.67 -16.02 -6.42
N ALA A 164 27.27 -16.25 -7.67
CA ALA A 164 28.11 -16.89 -8.66
C ALA A 164 29.35 -16.05 -9.02
N ILE A 165 29.20 -14.73 -9.16
CA ILE A 165 30.33 -13.81 -9.40
C ILE A 165 31.30 -13.86 -8.22
N PHE A 166 30.80 -13.81 -6.99
CA PHE A 166 31.64 -13.92 -5.79
C PHE A 166 32.39 -15.25 -5.74
N ALA A 167 31.72 -16.37 -6.03
CA ALA A 167 32.36 -17.69 -6.08
C ALA A 167 33.47 -17.76 -7.15
N LEU A 168 33.24 -17.19 -8.34
CA LEU A 168 34.26 -17.09 -9.39
C LEU A 168 35.45 -16.23 -8.98
N MET A 169 35.21 -15.09 -8.31
CA MET A 169 36.31 -14.28 -7.77
C MET A 169 37.11 -15.04 -6.71
N LEU A 170 36.43 -15.70 -5.78
CA LEU A 170 37.05 -16.46 -4.68
C LEU A 170 37.91 -17.62 -5.21
N THR A 171 37.40 -18.35 -6.20
CA THR A 171 38.15 -19.43 -6.86
C THR A 171 39.36 -18.88 -7.61
N SER A 172 39.21 -17.78 -8.36
CA SER A 172 40.35 -17.14 -9.04
C SER A 172 41.42 -16.66 -8.06
N PHE A 173 41.01 -16.14 -6.90
CA PHE A 173 41.92 -15.73 -5.84
C PHE A 173 42.60 -16.92 -5.17
N ALA A 174 41.87 -18.00 -4.89
CA ALA A 174 42.40 -19.24 -4.33
C ALA A 174 43.46 -19.87 -5.25
N VAL A 175 43.21 -19.92 -6.57
CA VAL A 175 44.19 -20.41 -7.55
C VAL A 175 45.44 -19.53 -7.58
N LYS A 176 45.29 -18.20 -7.59
CA LYS A 176 46.43 -17.27 -7.53
C LYS A 176 47.22 -17.45 -6.24
N TYR A 177 46.55 -17.55 -5.10
CA TYR A 177 47.17 -17.78 -3.80
C TYR A 177 47.94 -19.10 -3.77
N PHE A 178 47.35 -20.19 -4.28
CA PHE A 178 48.01 -21.49 -4.32
C PHE A 178 49.29 -21.45 -5.18
N LYS A 179 49.23 -20.79 -6.34
CA LYS A 179 50.41 -20.59 -7.20
C LYS A 179 51.50 -19.78 -6.50
N LEU A 180 51.12 -18.69 -5.82
CA LEU A 180 52.06 -17.84 -5.07
C LEU A 180 52.68 -18.60 -3.90
N HIS A 181 51.89 -19.44 -3.22
CA HIS A 181 52.37 -20.29 -2.13
C HIS A 181 53.33 -21.38 -2.64
N SER A 182 53.04 -21.99 -3.80
CA SER A 182 53.96 -22.92 -4.48
C SER A 182 55.29 -22.24 -4.81
N GLN A 183 55.24 -21.04 -5.40
CA GLN A 183 56.44 -20.26 -5.73
C GLN A 183 57.26 -19.92 -4.48
N ILE A 184 56.62 -19.52 -3.38
CA ILE A 184 57.30 -19.24 -2.12
C ILE A 184 58.00 -20.51 -1.59
N ASN A 185 57.35 -21.66 -1.65
CA ASN A 185 57.95 -22.93 -1.21
C ASN A 185 59.14 -23.32 -2.11
N GLU A 186 59.01 -23.19 -3.43
CA GLU A 186 60.11 -23.39 -4.38
C GLU A 186 61.29 -22.44 -4.11
N PHE A 187 61.03 -21.15 -3.87
CA PHE A 187 62.07 -20.19 -3.49
C PHE A 187 62.72 -20.54 -2.15
N ARG A 188 61.92 -20.98 -1.17
CA ARG A 188 62.45 -21.40 0.14
C ARG A 188 63.39 -22.60 0.00
N ASP A 189 63.02 -23.57 -0.81
CA ASP A 189 63.85 -24.76 -1.04
C ASP A 189 65.08 -24.44 -1.90
N ALA A 190 64.95 -23.54 -2.88
CA ALA A 190 66.09 -23.02 -3.64
C ALA A 190 67.08 -22.28 -2.72
N ILE A 191 66.61 -21.44 -1.79
CA ILE A 191 67.45 -20.75 -0.81
C ILE A 191 68.13 -21.76 0.13
N LYS A 192 67.43 -22.79 0.61
CA LYS A 192 68.04 -23.85 1.44
C LYS A 192 69.14 -24.58 0.68
N ASN A 193 68.91 -24.94 -0.58
CA ASN A 193 69.90 -25.61 -1.42
C ASN A 193 71.09 -24.69 -1.69
N LEU A 194 70.86 -23.42 -2.00
CA LEU A 194 71.91 -22.44 -2.25
C LEU A 194 72.71 -22.14 -0.98
N HIS A 195 72.06 -22.10 0.18
CA HIS A 195 72.73 -21.98 1.46
C HIS A 195 73.55 -23.24 1.78
N GLY A 196 73.02 -24.43 1.52
CA GLY A 196 73.75 -25.69 1.63
C GLY A 196 75.01 -25.71 0.77
N VAL A 197 74.89 -25.34 -0.51
CA VAL A 197 76.02 -25.22 -1.44
C VAL A 197 77.02 -24.15 -0.98
N ALA A 198 76.55 -23.00 -0.50
CA ALA A 198 77.42 -21.95 0.03
C ALA A 198 78.16 -22.38 1.31
N THR A 199 77.50 -23.10 2.21
CA THR A 199 78.15 -23.64 3.42
C THR A 199 79.18 -24.71 3.08
N LEU A 200 78.87 -25.63 2.15
CA LEU A 200 79.82 -26.63 1.65
C LEU A 200 80.98 -25.97 0.88
N GLY A 201 80.71 -24.90 0.12
CA GLY A 201 81.72 -24.08 -0.54
C GLY A 201 82.63 -23.37 0.46
N SER A 202 82.08 -22.79 1.52
CA SER A 202 82.87 -22.15 2.58
C SER A 202 83.72 -23.15 3.37
N LEU A 203 83.21 -24.38 3.57
CA LEU A 203 83.94 -25.47 4.20
C LEU A 203 85.08 -25.96 3.30
N SER A 204 84.85 -26.13 1.99
CA SER A 204 85.90 -26.54 1.07
C SER A 204 86.99 -25.47 0.92
N GLN A 205 86.61 -24.19 0.91
CA GLN A 205 87.57 -23.07 0.90
C GLN A 205 88.37 -22.99 2.20
N GLY A 206 87.74 -23.24 3.36
CA GLY A 206 88.43 -23.38 4.65
C GLY A 206 89.39 -24.57 4.71
N PHE A 207 89.02 -25.70 4.11
CA PHE A 207 89.90 -26.85 3.98
C PHE A 207 91.10 -26.57 3.05
N ILE A 208 90.88 -25.95 1.90
CA ILE A 208 91.96 -25.59 0.95
C ILE A 208 92.90 -24.56 1.59
N SER A 209 92.36 -23.56 2.28
CA SER A 209 93.12 -22.56 3.06
C SER A 209 94.03 -23.23 4.10
N ASN A 210 93.47 -24.09 4.95
CA ASN A 210 94.24 -24.82 5.96
C ASN A 210 95.28 -25.77 5.36
N THR A 211 95.00 -26.34 4.18
CA THR A 211 95.93 -27.24 3.51
C THR A 211 97.11 -26.45 2.94
N ASN A 212 96.86 -25.30 2.32
CA ASN A 212 97.90 -24.42 1.80
C ASN A 212 98.75 -23.80 2.93
N GLU A 213 98.13 -23.43 4.05
CA GLU A 213 98.86 -22.90 5.21
C GLU A 213 99.78 -23.97 5.82
N LYS A 214 99.33 -25.23 5.88
CA LYS A 214 100.18 -26.36 6.31
C LYS A 214 101.26 -26.74 5.30
N ILE A 215 101.00 -26.61 4.00
CA ILE A 215 102.02 -26.80 2.97
C ILE A 215 103.11 -25.73 3.10
N ASN A 216 102.75 -24.47 3.30
CA ASN A 216 103.71 -23.40 3.53
C ASN A 216 104.52 -23.62 4.83
N GLN A 217 103.88 -24.09 5.90
CA GLN A 217 104.59 -24.48 7.14
C GLN A 217 105.54 -25.67 6.92
N LEU A 218 105.16 -26.65 6.09
CA LEU A 218 106.03 -27.76 5.70
C LEU A 218 107.21 -27.30 4.83
N GLU A 219 106.98 -26.31 3.96
CA GLU A 219 108.03 -25.69 3.15
C GLU A 219 109.02 -24.92 4.01
N GLU A 220 108.55 -24.13 4.99
CA GLU A 220 109.39 -23.48 5.99
C GLU A 220 110.16 -24.49 6.86
N MET A 221 109.53 -25.59 7.27
CA MET A 221 110.20 -26.66 8.02
C MET A 221 111.24 -27.39 7.17
N LEU A 222 111.01 -27.58 5.87
CA LEU A 222 111.98 -28.15 4.93
C LEU A 222 113.16 -27.20 4.69
N GLU A 223 112.91 -25.89 4.67
CA GLU A 223 113.95 -24.87 4.53
C GLU A 223 114.79 -24.77 5.82
N GLN A 224 114.17 -24.90 6.99
CA GLN A 224 114.87 -25.09 8.27
C GLN A 224 115.66 -26.41 8.29
N LEU A 225 115.11 -27.51 7.79
CA LEU A 225 115.80 -28.80 7.68
C LEU A 225 117.03 -28.70 6.76
N LYS A 226 116.92 -27.97 5.65
CA LYS A 226 118.03 -27.71 4.72
C LYS A 226 119.14 -26.89 5.38
N ASN A 227 118.77 -25.92 6.22
CA ASN A 227 119.73 -25.15 7.02
C ASN A 227 120.38 -25.99 8.12
N ASP A 228 119.64 -26.85 8.82
CA ASP A 228 120.19 -27.72 9.89
C ASP A 228 121.04 -28.89 9.33
N VAL A 229 120.76 -29.39 8.13
CA VAL A 229 121.56 -30.43 7.44
C VAL A 229 122.97 -29.92 7.08
N SER A 230 123.19 -28.61 7.02
CA SER A 230 124.52 -28.05 6.80
C SER A 230 125.44 -28.08 8.04
N HIS A 231 124.96 -28.50 9.23
CA HIS A 231 125.69 -28.29 10.50
C HIS A 231 125.88 -29.48 11.46
N SER A 232 125.43 -30.72 11.24
CA SER A 232 125.97 -31.92 11.96
C SER A 232 125.28 -33.25 11.58
N PRO A 233 126.01 -34.33 11.19
CA PRO A 233 125.43 -35.57 10.66
C PRO A 233 125.13 -36.63 11.75
N GLY A 234 124.56 -36.24 12.90
CA GLY A 234 124.38 -37.13 14.07
C GLY A 234 122.97 -37.34 14.62
N LYS A 235 121.94 -36.64 14.12
CA LYS A 235 120.58 -36.61 14.73
C LYS A 235 119.44 -37.14 13.84
N ILE A 236 119.77 -37.84 12.76
CA ILE A 236 118.81 -38.20 11.71
C ILE A 236 117.85 -39.34 12.15
N ASP A 237 118.31 -40.31 12.94
CA ASP A 237 117.48 -41.50 13.27
C ASP A 237 116.39 -41.26 14.33
N GLN A 238 116.61 -40.34 15.28
CA GLN A 238 115.57 -40.00 16.27
C GLN A 238 114.46 -39.12 15.68
N MET A 239 114.78 -38.25 14.71
CA MET A 239 113.81 -37.36 14.07
C MET A 239 112.94 -38.05 13.02
N LEU A 240 113.50 -38.98 12.22
CA LEU A 240 112.73 -39.80 11.28
C LEU A 240 111.67 -40.66 11.99
N THR A 241 111.96 -41.10 13.21
CA THR A 241 111.01 -41.87 14.03
C THR A 241 109.86 -40.98 14.54
N GLY A 242 110.12 -39.71 14.86
CA GLY A 242 109.10 -38.72 15.22
C GLY A 242 108.16 -38.37 14.06
N MET A 243 108.72 -38.04 12.89
CA MET A 243 107.92 -37.72 11.69
C MET A 243 107.07 -38.92 11.21
N LYS A 244 107.60 -40.15 11.33
CA LYS A 244 106.84 -41.36 10.96
C LYS A 244 105.65 -41.60 11.88
N ASN A 245 105.74 -41.22 13.15
CA ASN A 245 104.62 -41.31 14.10
C ASN A 245 103.57 -40.23 13.84
N GLU A 246 103.97 -39.00 13.52
CA GLU A 246 103.04 -37.92 13.18
C GLU A 246 102.31 -38.18 11.85
N LEU A 247 102.98 -38.73 10.84
CA LEU A 247 102.35 -39.17 9.58
C LEU A 247 101.34 -40.31 9.82
N LYS A 248 101.61 -41.20 10.77
CA LYS A 248 100.70 -42.29 11.13
C LYS A 248 99.44 -41.76 11.84
N ASP A 249 99.60 -40.73 12.67
CA ASP A 249 98.48 -40.05 13.34
C ASP A 249 97.65 -39.21 12.35
N PHE A 250 98.30 -38.63 11.34
CA PHE A 250 97.64 -37.91 10.24
C PHE A 250 96.82 -38.85 9.34
N SER A 251 97.37 -40.02 8.98
CA SER A 251 96.65 -41.09 8.27
C SER A 251 95.42 -41.57 9.05
N LYS A 252 95.52 -41.66 10.38
CA LYS A 252 94.41 -42.08 11.24
C LYS A 252 93.28 -41.05 11.30
N LYS A 253 93.61 -39.76 11.29
CA LYS A 253 92.62 -38.66 11.23
C LYS A 253 91.93 -38.51 9.87
N LEU A 254 92.60 -38.92 8.79
CA LEU A 254 92.00 -39.00 7.44
C LEU A 254 91.05 -40.21 7.29
N GLY A 255 91.22 -41.26 8.08
CA GLY A 255 90.40 -42.49 8.02
C GLY A 255 89.08 -42.46 8.83
N THR A 256 88.82 -41.43 9.63
CA THR A 256 87.63 -41.34 10.51
C THR A 256 86.68 -40.19 10.14
N GLY A 257 86.69 -39.76 8.88
CA GLY A 257 85.75 -38.77 8.33
C GLY A 257 84.85 -39.38 7.25
N VAL A 258 84.04 -40.36 7.64
CA VAL A 258 82.72 -40.63 7.02
C VAL A 258 81.67 -40.10 7.97
#